data_AF-A0A381IEK0-F1
#
_entry.id   AF-A0A381IEK0-F1
#
_cell.length_a   1.000
_cell.length_b   1.000
_cell.length_c   1.000
_cell.angle_alpha   90.00
_cell.angle_beta   90.00
_cell.angle_gamma   90.00
#
_symmetry.space_group_name_H-M   'P 1'
#
loop_
_entity.id
_entity.type
_entity.pdbx_description
1 polymer ?
#
loop_
_entity_poly.entity_id
_entity_poly.type
_entity_poly.pdbx_seq_one_letter_code
_entity_poly.pdbx_strand_id
1 'polypeptide(L)'
;MQVYQILFPSYTVNKLCGSGLKSVQLAAQSITSGENDVVIAGGTENMSQAPYIVPTARFGSKMGNITMVDSMLTDGLIDAFNQYHMGITAENIATKFEFTREMQDKLALESQNKAENAIKNNRFKEEIVPVDVLIRRGKIETIDKDEYPKLGMTFEGLSKLKPAFKKDGTVTAGNASGINDGAAMLILMSQQKADELGIRPLAKIKILCFSWC
;
A
#
# COMPACT_ATOMS: atom_id res chain seq x y z
N MET A 1 -20.53 -8.48 -16.96
CA MET A 1 -19.17 -7.90 -16.94
C MET A 1 -19.04 -7.03 -18.18
N GLN A 2 -19.35 -5.74 -18.06
CA GLN A 2 -19.15 -4.79 -19.15
C GLN A 2 -17.64 -4.67 -19.35
N VAL A 3 -17.13 -5.22 -20.45
CA VAL A 3 -15.76 -5.00 -20.88
C VAL A 3 -15.71 -3.57 -21.39
N TYR A 4 -15.36 -2.63 -20.53
CA TYR A 4 -15.01 -1.28 -20.98
C TYR A 4 -13.71 -1.42 -21.77
N GLN A 5 -13.79 -1.26 -23.08
CA GLN A 5 -12.61 -1.16 -23.91
C GLN A 5 -11.88 0.11 -23.49
N ILE A 6 -10.73 -0.02 -22.84
CA ILE A 6 -9.90 1.12 -22.49
C ILE A 6 -9.32 1.65 -23.82
N LEU A 7 -9.98 2.65 -24.39
CA LEU A 7 -9.58 3.31 -25.63
C LEU A 7 -8.41 4.30 -25.43
N PHE A 8 -7.89 4.41 -24.21
CA PHE A 8 -6.88 5.38 -23.81
C PHE A 8 -5.55 4.68 -23.47
N PRO A 9 -4.40 5.31 -23.77
CA PRO A 9 -3.10 4.77 -23.39
C PRO A 9 -2.98 4.61 -21.87
N SER A 10 -2.35 3.54 -21.42
CA SER A 10 -2.07 3.28 -20.00
C SER A 10 -0.71 2.60 -19.85
N TYR A 11 -0.10 2.78 -18.68
CA TYR A 11 1.15 2.12 -18.31
C TYR A 11 1.18 1.89 -16.80
N THR A 12 1.98 0.91 -16.36
CA THR A 12 2.16 0.59 -14.94
C THR A 12 3.46 1.19 -14.44
N VAL A 13 3.42 1.78 -13.25
CA VAL A 13 4.59 2.36 -12.58
C VAL A 13 4.93 1.49 -11.39
N ASN A 14 6.18 1.04 -11.31
CA ASN A 14 6.70 0.37 -10.12
C ASN A 14 7.80 1.22 -9.48
N LYS A 15 7.52 1.68 -8.26
CA LYS A 15 8.45 2.30 -7.31
C LYS A 15 8.16 1.77 -5.89
N LEU A 16 7.93 0.45 -5.76
CA LEU A 16 7.48 -0.24 -4.55
C LEU A 16 6.41 0.57 -3.78
N CYS A 17 6.59 0.80 -2.48
CA CYS A 17 5.64 1.53 -1.63
C CYS A 17 5.30 2.94 -2.15
N GLY A 18 6.16 3.54 -2.97
CA GLY A 18 5.96 4.87 -3.57
C GLY A 18 5.20 4.87 -4.90
N SER A 19 4.81 3.70 -5.45
CA SER A 19 4.25 3.57 -6.80
C SER A 19 3.00 4.42 -7.01
N GLY A 20 2.04 4.33 -6.09
CA GLY A 20 0.77 5.07 -6.18
C GLY A 20 0.95 6.59 -6.16
N LEU A 21 1.85 7.10 -5.31
CA LEU A 21 2.11 8.55 -5.29
C LEU A 21 3.01 8.99 -6.48
N LYS A 22 3.87 8.11 -6.98
CA LYS A 22 4.68 8.38 -8.17
C LYS A 22 3.83 8.50 -9.43
N SER A 23 2.77 7.71 -9.57
CA SER A 23 1.84 7.84 -10.70
C SER A 23 1.11 9.19 -10.68
N VAL A 24 0.71 9.68 -9.51
CA VAL A 24 0.15 11.04 -9.33
C VAL A 24 1.15 12.12 -9.74
N GLN A 25 2.43 11.96 -9.39
CA GLN A 25 3.48 12.89 -9.83
C GLN A 25 3.64 12.89 -11.35
N LEU A 26 3.68 11.71 -11.98
CA LEU A 26 3.81 11.59 -13.43
C LEU A 26 2.60 12.19 -14.16
N ALA A 27 1.40 11.98 -13.63
CA ALA A 27 0.17 12.61 -14.13
C ALA A 27 0.22 14.14 -14.03
N ALA A 28 0.64 14.68 -12.88
CA ALA A 28 0.82 16.13 -12.72
C ALA A 28 1.88 16.69 -13.68
N GLN A 29 2.98 15.97 -13.91
CA GLN A 29 4.02 16.35 -14.86
C GLN A 29 3.49 16.39 -16.29
N SER A 30 2.76 15.36 -16.72
CA SER A 30 2.18 15.27 -18.06
C SER A 30 1.11 16.35 -18.31
N ILE A 31 0.34 16.70 -17.27
CA ILE A 31 -0.61 17.83 -17.35
C ILE A 31 0.12 19.17 -17.46
N THR A 32 1.18 19.35 -16.67
CA THR A 32 1.93 20.61 -16.67
C THR A 32 2.77 20.79 -17.95
N SER A 33 3.22 19.70 -18.59
CA SER A 33 3.89 19.76 -19.88
C SER A 33 2.94 19.97 -21.07
N GLY A 34 1.63 19.96 -20.84
CA GLY A 34 0.62 20.12 -21.88
C GLY A 34 0.38 18.87 -22.74
N GLU A 35 0.89 17.71 -22.31
CA GLU A 35 0.67 16.44 -23.00
C GLU A 35 -0.74 15.90 -22.77
N ASN A 36 -1.32 16.13 -21.59
CA ASN A 36 -2.63 15.65 -21.20
C ASN A 36 -3.42 16.70 -20.43
N ASP A 37 -4.75 16.73 -20.59
CA ASP A 37 -5.62 17.59 -19.79
C ASP A 37 -6.29 16.87 -18.62
N VAL A 38 -6.47 15.54 -18.75
CA VAL A 38 -7.15 14.69 -17.77
C VAL A 38 -6.39 13.38 -17.67
N VAL A 39 -6.03 12.98 -16.45
CA VAL A 39 -5.30 11.74 -16.20
C VAL A 39 -5.88 11.04 -14.97
N ILE A 40 -6.12 9.74 -15.07
CA ILE A 40 -6.41 8.88 -13.91
C ILE A 40 -5.06 8.37 -13.38
N ALA A 41 -4.79 8.59 -12.10
CA ALA A 41 -3.56 8.15 -11.46
C ALA A 41 -3.84 7.61 -10.06
N GLY A 42 -3.04 6.63 -9.65
CA GLY A 42 -3.22 5.97 -8.36
C GLY A 42 -2.38 4.72 -8.24
N GLY A 43 -2.80 3.82 -7.36
CA GLY A 43 -2.14 2.54 -7.13
C GLY A 43 -3.15 1.48 -6.73
N THR A 44 -2.78 0.23 -6.98
CA THR A 44 -3.52 -0.94 -6.54
C THR A 44 -2.53 -2.01 -6.14
N GLU A 45 -2.88 -2.83 -5.16
CA GLU A 45 -2.11 -3.99 -4.75
C GLU A 45 -3.04 -5.09 -4.24
N ASN A 46 -2.68 -6.35 -4.51
CA ASN A 46 -3.33 -7.51 -3.91
C ASN A 46 -2.25 -8.50 -3.48
N MET A 47 -1.70 -8.25 -2.29
CA MET A 47 -0.64 -9.07 -1.72
C MET A 47 -1.14 -10.48 -1.39
N SER A 48 -2.42 -10.64 -1.06
CA SER A 48 -3.03 -11.96 -0.81
C SER A 48 -3.01 -12.89 -2.04
N GLN A 49 -2.92 -12.33 -3.26
CA GLN A 49 -2.85 -13.08 -4.51
C GLN A 49 -1.44 -13.20 -5.09
N ALA A 50 -0.39 -12.77 -4.37
CA ALA A 50 0.98 -12.92 -4.82
C ALA A 50 1.33 -14.42 -5.01
N PRO A 51 1.88 -14.81 -6.16
CA PRO A 51 2.19 -16.20 -6.43
C PRO A 51 3.46 -16.68 -5.73
N TYR A 52 3.56 -18.00 -5.57
CA TYR A 52 4.85 -18.63 -5.42
C TYR A 52 5.47 -18.91 -6.78
N ILE A 53 6.78 -18.65 -6.93
CA ILE A 53 7.53 -18.86 -8.17
C ILE A 53 8.60 -19.94 -8.00
N VAL A 54 8.91 -20.64 -9.08
CA VAL A 54 10.01 -21.63 -9.13
C VAL A 54 10.96 -21.20 -10.26
N PRO A 55 12.00 -20.40 -9.96
CA PRO A 55 12.85 -19.80 -10.99
C PRO A 55 13.51 -20.81 -11.94
N THR A 56 13.83 -22.00 -11.42
CA THR A 56 14.49 -23.07 -12.16
C THR A 56 13.53 -23.87 -13.06
N ALA A 57 12.22 -23.72 -12.93
CA ALA A 57 11.24 -24.54 -13.64
C ALA A 57 11.30 -24.35 -15.17
N ARG A 58 11.70 -23.16 -15.65
CA ARG A 58 11.74 -22.85 -17.09
C ARG A 58 12.68 -23.77 -17.87
N PHE A 59 13.86 -24.07 -17.31
CA PHE A 59 14.90 -24.86 -17.99
C PHE A 59 15.21 -26.19 -17.27
N GLY A 60 14.55 -26.44 -16.14
CA GLY A 60 14.73 -27.64 -15.32
C GLY A 60 15.91 -27.55 -14.34
N SER A 61 15.78 -28.23 -13.20
CA SER A 61 16.80 -28.27 -12.14
C SER A 61 17.79 -29.42 -12.24
N LYS A 62 17.71 -30.24 -13.29
CA LYS A 62 18.48 -31.49 -13.52
C LYS A 62 18.30 -32.55 -12.41
N MET A 63 18.79 -32.30 -11.20
CA MET A 63 18.69 -33.20 -10.04
C MET A 63 18.90 -32.41 -8.74
N GLY A 64 18.15 -32.75 -7.68
CA GLY A 64 18.27 -32.12 -6.35
C GLY A 64 17.02 -31.33 -5.93
N ASN A 65 17.06 -30.77 -4.72
CA ASN A 65 15.95 -29.99 -4.17
C ASN A 65 15.77 -28.67 -4.93
N ILE A 66 14.52 -28.23 -5.05
CA ILE A 66 14.15 -26.93 -5.61
C ILE A 66 13.49 -26.06 -4.54
N THR A 67 13.70 -24.76 -4.64
CA THR A 67 13.07 -23.77 -3.75
C THR A 67 11.86 -23.17 -4.45
N MET A 68 10.72 -23.26 -3.78
CA MET A 68 9.54 -22.47 -4.12
C MET A 68 9.66 -21.13 -3.38
N VAL A 69 9.62 -20.04 -4.14
CA VAL A 69 9.95 -18.69 -3.66
C VAL A 69 8.67 -17.87 -3.56
N ASP A 70 8.46 -17.22 -2.43
CA ASP A 70 7.33 -16.30 -2.23
C ASP A 70 7.61 -14.97 -2.95
N SER A 71 6.86 -14.66 -4.01
CA SER A 71 7.13 -13.45 -4.80
C SER A 71 6.79 -12.17 -4.04
N MET A 72 5.86 -12.21 -3.08
CA MET A 72 5.55 -11.06 -2.22
C MET A 72 6.79 -10.66 -1.43
N LEU A 73 7.49 -11.67 -0.89
CA LEU A 73 8.73 -11.44 -0.16
C LEU A 73 9.83 -10.93 -1.09
N THR A 74 10.13 -11.64 -2.18
CA THR A 74 11.28 -11.28 -3.02
C THR A 74 11.10 -9.97 -3.76
N ASP A 75 9.90 -9.66 -4.22
CA ASP A 75 9.68 -8.53 -5.13
C ASP A 75 9.23 -7.28 -4.35
N GLY A 76 8.73 -7.44 -3.12
CA GLY A 76 8.17 -6.34 -2.34
C GLY A 76 8.80 -6.11 -0.96
N LEU A 77 9.26 -7.15 -0.26
CA LEU A 77 9.56 -7.07 1.18
C LEU A 77 10.99 -7.47 1.58
N ILE A 78 11.82 -7.93 0.63
CA ILE A 78 13.24 -8.22 0.84
C ILE A 78 14.08 -7.16 0.15
N ASP A 79 15.06 -6.62 0.87
CA ASP A 79 16.00 -5.66 0.32
C ASP A 79 16.87 -6.34 -0.73
N ALA A 80 16.84 -5.82 -1.96
CA ALA A 80 17.57 -6.40 -3.09
C ALA A 80 19.10 -6.36 -2.91
N PHE A 81 19.63 -5.48 -2.05
CA PHE A 81 21.07 -5.30 -1.87
C PHE A 81 21.60 -6.03 -0.63
N ASN A 82 20.90 -5.93 0.49
CA ASN A 82 21.31 -6.50 1.76
C ASN A 82 20.68 -7.86 2.05
N GLN A 83 19.70 -8.30 1.26
CA GLN A 83 19.10 -9.63 1.33
C GLN A 83 18.44 -9.94 2.68
N TYR A 84 17.83 -8.92 3.31
CA TYR A 84 17.03 -9.09 4.53
C TYR A 84 15.63 -8.48 4.36
N HIS A 85 14.70 -8.85 5.24
CA HIS A 85 13.34 -8.32 5.25
C HIS A 85 13.32 -6.81 5.54
N MET A 86 12.38 -6.05 4.97
CA MET A 86 12.14 -4.62 5.30
C MET A 86 11.94 -4.35 6.79
N GLY A 87 11.51 -5.36 7.55
CA GLY A 87 11.42 -5.26 9.00
C GLY A 87 12.77 -5.04 9.69
N ILE A 88 13.86 -5.50 9.08
CA ILE A 88 15.22 -5.27 9.55
C ILE A 88 15.68 -3.84 9.27
N THR A 89 15.22 -3.20 8.18
CA THR A 89 15.52 -1.76 7.98
C THR A 89 14.89 -0.91 9.09
N ALA A 90 13.68 -1.27 9.52
CA ALA A 90 13.02 -0.62 10.65
C ALA A 90 13.81 -0.81 11.95
N GLU A 91 14.34 -2.02 12.23
CA GLU A 91 15.23 -2.24 13.38
C GLU A 91 16.54 -1.43 13.28
N ASN A 92 17.11 -1.30 12.08
CA ASN A 92 18.32 -0.50 11.87
C ASN A 92 18.07 0.99 12.17
N ILE A 93 16.93 1.53 11.72
CA ILE A 93 16.49 2.90 12.02
C ILE A 93 16.23 3.06 13.52
N ALA A 94 15.48 2.14 14.13
CA ALA A 94 15.18 2.18 15.55
C ALA A 94 16.45 2.16 16.40
N THR A 95 17.43 1.36 16.02
CA THR A 95 18.75 1.32 16.69
C THR A 95 19.51 2.62 16.48
N LYS A 96 19.60 3.11 15.24
CA LYS A 96 20.40 4.30 14.89
C LYS A 96 19.88 5.59 15.55
N PHE A 97 18.57 5.72 15.69
CA PHE A 97 17.92 6.90 16.26
C PHE A 97 17.37 6.66 17.68
N GLU A 98 17.73 5.52 18.28
CA GLU A 98 17.37 5.16 19.66
C GLU A 98 15.86 5.17 19.93
N PHE A 99 15.05 4.79 18.93
CA PHE A 99 13.60 4.64 19.10
C PHE A 99 13.27 3.41 19.92
N THR A 100 12.86 3.63 21.17
CA THR A 100 12.53 2.54 22.08
C THR A 100 11.26 1.80 21.65
N ARG A 101 11.14 0.55 22.11
CA ARG A 101 9.93 -0.26 21.94
C ARG A 101 8.68 0.47 22.44
N GLU A 102 8.77 1.13 23.58
CA GLU A 102 7.65 1.89 24.15
C GLU A 102 7.21 3.05 23.25
N MET A 103 8.15 3.78 22.63
CA MET A 103 7.82 4.85 21.69
C MET A 103 7.08 4.32 20.46
N GLN A 104 7.54 3.19 19.92
CA GLN A 104 6.92 2.53 18.77
C GLN A 104 5.49 2.06 19.11
N ASP A 105 5.32 1.41 20.26
CA ASP A 105 4.01 0.91 20.70
C ASP A 105 3.04 2.05 21.03
N LYS A 106 3.51 3.18 21.59
CA LYS A 106 2.68 4.38 21.80
C LYS A 106 2.17 4.94 20.47
N LEU A 107 3.05 5.07 19.48
CA LEU A 107 2.67 5.56 18.15
C LEU A 107 1.67 4.61 17.48
N ALA A 108 1.87 3.30 17.60
CA ALA A 108 0.96 2.30 17.07
C ALA A 108 -0.42 2.36 17.74
N LEU A 109 -0.47 2.52 19.07
CA LEU A 109 -1.71 2.70 19.81
C LEU A 109 -2.46 3.97 19.39
N GLU A 110 -1.75 5.09 19.24
CA GLU A 110 -2.35 6.32 18.73
C GLU A 110 -2.95 6.14 17.33
N SER A 111 -2.25 5.42 16.45
CA SER A 111 -2.73 5.09 15.12
C SER A 111 -4.03 4.29 15.16
N GLN A 112 -4.06 3.21 15.95
CA GLN A 112 -5.25 2.37 16.14
C GLN A 112 -6.45 3.16 16.68
N ASN A 113 -6.22 4.00 17.70
CA ASN A 113 -7.28 4.82 18.30
C ASN A 113 -7.82 5.87 17.33
N LYS A 114 -6.95 6.49 16.50
CA LYS A 114 -7.36 7.45 15.47
C LYS A 114 -8.20 6.75 14.39
N ALA A 115 -7.79 5.58 13.94
CA ALA A 115 -8.53 4.78 12.96
C ALA A 115 -9.89 4.31 13.52
N GLU A 116 -9.93 3.78 14.74
CA GLU A 116 -11.17 3.40 15.44
C GLU A 116 -12.13 4.59 15.54
N ASN A 117 -11.63 5.76 15.94
CA ASN A 117 -12.44 6.97 16.02
C ASN A 117 -12.94 7.42 14.64
N ALA A 118 -12.12 7.33 13.59
CA ALA A 118 -12.53 7.68 12.23
C ALA A 118 -13.63 6.74 11.70
N ILE A 119 -13.50 5.44 11.93
CA ILE A 119 -14.49 4.42 11.56
C ILE A 119 -15.80 4.66 12.31
N LYS A 120 -15.76 4.82 13.64
CA LYS A 120 -16.94 5.05 14.47
C LYS A 120 -17.71 6.32 14.08
N ASN A 121 -16.99 7.35 13.65
CA ASN A 121 -17.58 8.62 13.22
C ASN A 121 -17.81 8.69 11.69
N ASN A 122 -17.74 7.56 10.98
CA ASN A 122 -17.97 7.46 9.53
C ASN A 122 -17.13 8.43 8.69
N ARG A 123 -15.91 8.77 9.12
CA ARG A 123 -15.05 9.74 8.42
C ARG A 123 -14.55 9.24 7.07
N PHE A 124 -14.43 7.93 6.89
CA PHE A 124 -14.00 7.31 5.63
C PHE A 124 -15.12 7.06 4.63
N LYS A 125 -16.38 7.37 4.99
CA LYS A 125 -17.55 7.06 4.16
C LYS A 125 -17.52 7.75 2.80
N GLU A 126 -16.93 8.94 2.72
CA GLU A 126 -16.86 9.72 1.47
C GLU A 126 -15.73 9.26 0.54
N GLU A 127 -14.71 8.57 1.06
CA GLU A 127 -13.53 8.13 0.29
C GLU A 127 -13.55 6.64 -0.07
N ILE A 128 -14.33 5.80 0.64
CA ILE A 128 -14.44 4.37 0.35
C ILE A 128 -15.53 4.10 -0.70
N VAL A 129 -15.13 3.44 -1.78
CA VAL A 129 -16.06 2.82 -2.73
C VAL A 129 -16.24 1.35 -2.33
N PRO A 130 -17.47 0.90 -2.01
CA PRO A 130 -17.72 -0.49 -1.62
C PRO A 130 -17.35 -1.49 -2.72
N VAL A 131 -16.79 -2.64 -2.33
CA VAL A 131 -16.39 -3.72 -3.23
C VAL A 131 -17.21 -4.97 -2.94
N ASP A 132 -17.94 -5.45 -3.93
CA ASP A 132 -18.70 -6.69 -3.84
C ASP A 132 -17.81 -7.91 -4.15
N VAL A 133 -17.60 -8.77 -3.15
CA VAL A 133 -16.73 -9.95 -3.24
C VAL A 133 -17.56 -11.22 -3.21
N LEU A 134 -17.35 -12.10 -4.20
CA LEU A 134 -17.96 -13.43 -4.23
C LEU A 134 -17.21 -14.37 -3.28
N ILE A 135 -17.72 -14.56 -2.07
CA ILE A 135 -17.09 -15.42 -1.06
C ILE A 135 -17.41 -16.92 -1.24
N ARG A 136 -18.56 -17.24 -1.84
CA ARG A 136 -18.94 -18.60 -2.26
C ARG A 136 -19.99 -18.51 -3.36
N ARG A 137 -20.22 -19.61 -4.08
CA ARG A 137 -21.26 -19.68 -5.13
C ARG A 137 -22.60 -19.13 -4.61
N GLY A 138 -23.05 -18.01 -5.19
CA GLY A 138 -24.32 -17.36 -4.85
C GLY A 138 -24.32 -16.49 -3.58
N LYS A 139 -23.19 -16.28 -2.89
CA LYS A 139 -23.08 -15.34 -1.76
C LYS A 139 -22.04 -14.28 -2.07
N ILE A 140 -22.52 -13.06 -2.23
CA ILE A 140 -21.72 -11.84 -2.37
C ILE A 140 -21.68 -11.15 -1.01
N GLU A 141 -20.51 -10.68 -0.61
CA GLU A 141 -20.30 -9.86 0.57
C GLU A 141 -19.76 -8.50 0.13
N THR A 142 -20.40 -7.43 0.56
CA THR A 142 -19.96 -6.07 0.27
C THR A 142 -18.94 -5.66 1.34
N ILE A 143 -17.73 -5.34 0.90
CA ILE A 143 -16.66 -4.82 1.74
C ILE A 143 -16.65 -3.30 1.60
N ASP A 144 -16.99 -2.60 2.68
CA ASP A 144 -17.11 -1.13 2.72
C ASP A 144 -16.38 -0.49 3.92
N LYS A 145 -15.56 -1.27 4.63
CA LYS A 145 -14.84 -0.86 5.84
C LYS A 145 -13.44 -1.45 5.87
N ASP A 146 -12.49 -0.68 6.37
CA ASP A 146 -11.14 -1.17 6.65
C ASP A 146 -11.18 -2.27 7.72
N GLU A 147 -10.62 -3.44 7.40
CA GLU A 147 -10.63 -4.61 8.29
C GLU A 147 -9.41 -4.70 9.23
N TYR A 148 -8.33 -3.97 8.89
CA TYR A 148 -7.06 -4.09 9.60
C TYR A 148 -7.06 -3.43 11.00
N PRO A 149 -7.71 -2.26 11.22
CA PRO A 149 -7.78 -1.65 12.55
C PRO A 149 -8.34 -2.60 13.61
N LYS A 150 -7.66 -2.67 14.75
CA LYS A 150 -8.02 -3.51 15.90
C LYS A 150 -8.69 -2.64 16.96
N LEU A 151 -10.02 -2.64 16.96
CA LEU A 151 -10.84 -1.86 17.88
C LEU A 151 -10.54 -2.23 19.34
N GLY A 152 -10.39 -1.23 20.20
CA GLY A 152 -10.07 -1.42 21.61
C GLY A 152 -8.64 -1.87 21.87
N MET A 153 -7.70 -1.57 20.96
CA MET A 153 -6.28 -1.84 21.19
C MET A 153 -5.81 -1.15 22.47
N THR A 154 -4.98 -1.85 23.25
CA THR A 154 -4.41 -1.34 24.50
C THR A 154 -2.90 -1.37 24.45
N PHE A 155 -2.26 -0.49 25.23
CA PHE A 155 -0.81 -0.50 25.37
C PHE A 155 -0.30 -1.84 25.92
N GLU A 156 -1.01 -2.42 26.90
CA GLU A 156 -0.67 -3.74 27.45
C GLU A 156 -0.78 -4.86 26.41
N GLY A 157 -1.76 -4.78 25.51
CA GLY A 157 -1.89 -5.71 24.39
C GLY A 157 -0.68 -5.64 23.45
N LEU A 158 -0.25 -4.42 23.10
CA LEU A 158 0.93 -4.20 22.25
C LEU A 158 2.21 -4.65 22.92
N SER A 159 2.43 -4.32 24.21
CA SER A 159 3.68 -4.60 24.91
C SER A 159 3.97 -6.10 25.07
N LYS A 160 2.94 -6.95 25.02
CA LYS A 160 3.06 -8.42 25.08
C LYS A 160 3.52 -9.04 23.75
N LEU A 161 3.50 -8.30 22.65
CA LEU A 161 3.88 -8.83 21.34
C LEU A 161 5.39 -9.07 21.26
N LYS A 162 5.74 -10.23 20.69
CA LYS A 162 7.12 -10.63 20.44
C LYS A 162 7.69 -9.87 19.22
N PRO A 163 9.00 -9.60 19.21
CA PRO A 163 9.68 -9.08 18.03
C PRO A 163 9.46 -9.99 16.81
N ALA A 164 9.19 -9.39 15.65
CA ALA A 164 8.81 -10.11 14.43
C ALA A 164 10.01 -10.48 13.55
N PHE A 165 11.08 -9.68 13.59
CA PHE A 165 12.18 -9.80 12.62
C PHE A 165 13.54 -10.14 13.25
N LYS A 166 13.76 -9.82 14.52
CA LYS A 166 15.00 -10.09 15.26
C LYS A 166 14.67 -10.47 16.70
N LYS A 167 15.36 -11.47 17.27
CA LYS A 167 15.06 -12.03 18.60
C LYS A 167 14.93 -10.98 19.71
N ASP A 168 15.86 -10.04 19.76
CA ASP A 168 15.88 -8.93 20.74
C ASP A 168 15.55 -7.59 20.05
N GLY A 169 14.67 -7.66 19.06
CA GLY A 169 14.21 -6.52 18.27
C GLY A 169 13.14 -5.68 18.98
N THR A 170 12.84 -4.54 18.40
CA THR A 170 11.80 -3.61 18.87
C THR A 170 10.56 -3.63 17.98
N VAL A 171 10.69 -4.11 16.74
CA VAL A 171 9.61 -4.13 15.75
C VAL A 171 8.78 -5.41 15.93
N THR A 172 7.47 -5.24 16.05
CA THR A 172 6.48 -6.30 16.26
C THR A 172 5.34 -6.20 15.26
N ALA A 173 4.51 -7.24 15.18
CA ALA A 173 3.29 -7.20 14.37
C ALA A 173 2.29 -6.11 14.79
N GLY A 174 2.41 -5.56 16.01
CA GLY A 174 1.51 -4.51 16.49
C GLY A 174 1.98 -3.09 16.21
N ASN A 175 3.28 -2.90 15.93
CA ASN A 175 3.88 -1.60 15.64
C ASN A 175 4.48 -1.49 14.22
N ALA A 176 4.26 -2.52 13.39
CA ALA A 176 4.50 -2.52 11.95
C ALA A 176 3.17 -2.60 11.19
N SER A 177 3.17 -2.19 9.91
CA SER A 177 2.02 -2.38 9.03
C SER A 177 1.82 -3.85 8.68
N GLY A 178 0.61 -4.18 8.25
CA GLY A 178 0.27 -5.52 7.79
C GLY A 178 0.61 -5.75 6.32
N ILE A 179 0.18 -6.92 5.87
CA ILE A 179 0.01 -7.27 4.46
C ILE A 179 -1.45 -6.97 4.14
N ASN A 180 -1.70 -6.13 3.14
CA ASN A 180 -3.03 -5.58 2.88
C ASN A 180 -3.31 -5.51 1.38
N ASP A 181 -4.59 -5.60 1.05
CA ASP A 181 -5.09 -5.47 -0.32
C ASP A 181 -5.90 -4.18 -0.45
N GLY A 182 -5.78 -3.49 -1.58
CA GLY A 182 -6.53 -2.26 -1.80
C GLY A 182 -6.15 -1.51 -3.07
N ALA A 183 -6.97 -0.54 -3.43
CA ALA A 183 -6.72 0.37 -4.54
C ALA A 183 -7.18 1.78 -4.18
N ALA A 184 -6.42 2.77 -4.62
CA ALA A 184 -6.78 4.18 -4.48
C ALA A 184 -6.46 4.90 -5.79
N MET A 185 -7.43 5.65 -6.31
CA MET A 185 -7.34 6.34 -7.60
C MET A 185 -7.83 7.78 -7.49
N LEU A 186 -7.20 8.67 -8.25
CA LEU A 186 -7.49 10.09 -8.34
C LEU A 186 -7.67 10.46 -9.82
N ILE A 187 -8.57 11.42 -10.07
CA ILE A 187 -8.67 12.09 -11.36
C ILE A 187 -7.97 13.43 -11.22
N LEU A 188 -6.91 13.63 -12.02
CA LEU A 188 -6.19 14.88 -12.11
C LEU A 188 -6.60 15.59 -13.39
N MET A 189 -6.73 16.90 -13.32
CA MET A 189 -7.11 17.74 -14.45
C MET A 189 -6.27 19.02 -14.50
N SER A 190 -6.03 19.54 -15.70
CA SER A 190 -5.60 20.93 -15.87
C SER A 190 -6.69 21.85 -15.32
N GLN A 191 -6.30 22.99 -14.72
CA GLN A 191 -7.28 23.95 -14.20
C GLN A 191 -8.22 24.43 -15.32
N GLN A 192 -7.65 24.72 -16.49
CA GLN A 192 -8.41 25.13 -17.67
C GLN A 192 -9.46 24.09 -18.06
N LYS A 193 -9.10 22.80 -18.07
CA LYS A 193 -10.05 21.74 -18.44
C LYS A 193 -11.13 21.53 -17.38
N ALA A 194 -10.77 21.65 -16.10
CA ALA A 194 -11.75 21.60 -15.02
C ALA A 194 -12.77 22.73 -15.13
N ASP A 195 -12.32 23.95 -15.43
CA ASP A 195 -13.19 25.12 -15.63
C ASP A 195 -14.09 24.96 -16.87
N GLU A 196 -13.54 24.48 -18.00
CA GLU A 196 -14.29 24.19 -19.23
C GLU A 196 -15.42 23.19 -19.00
N LEU A 197 -15.17 22.16 -18.18
CA LEU A 197 -16.14 21.11 -17.88
C LEU A 197 -17.03 21.43 -16.67
N GLY A 198 -16.87 22.60 -16.03
CA GLY A 198 -17.64 22.99 -14.85
C GLY A 198 -17.39 22.11 -13.61
N ILE A 199 -16.22 21.46 -13.54
CA ILE A 199 -15.85 20.57 -12.43
C ILE A 199 -15.20 21.40 -11.32
N ARG A 200 -15.71 21.29 -10.10
CA ARG A 200 -15.10 21.90 -8.91
C ARG A 200 -13.99 20.99 -8.36
N PRO A 201 -12.70 21.38 -8.39
CA PRO A 201 -11.62 20.55 -7.86
C PRO A 201 -11.72 20.40 -6.34
N LEU A 202 -11.37 19.21 -5.82
CA LEU A 202 -11.29 18.96 -4.38
C LEU A 202 -10.03 19.57 -3.74
N ALA A 203 -8.93 19.57 -4.48
CA ALA A 203 -7.63 20.08 -4.04
C ALA A 203 -6.81 20.57 -5.23
N LYS A 204 -5.78 21.38 -4.96
CA LYS A 204 -4.80 21.83 -5.95
C LYS A 204 -3.42 21.32 -5.57
N ILE A 205 -2.76 20.62 -6.51
CA ILE A 205 -1.36 20.24 -6.37
C ILE A 205 -0.50 21.49 -6.50
N LYS A 206 0.24 21.84 -5.44
CA LYS A 206 1.15 22.98 -5.43
C LYS A 206 2.55 22.58 -5.85
N ILE A 207 3.12 21.59 -5.17
CA ILE A 207 4.47 21.07 -5.38
C ILE A 207 4.42 19.56 -5.13
N LEU A 208 5.06 18.77 -5.99
CA LEU A 208 5.36 17.37 -5.74
C LEU A 208 6.87 17.18 -5.91
N CYS A 209 7.55 16.84 -4.82
CA CYS A 209 8.97 16.56 -4.82
C CYS A 209 9.21 15.12 -4.35
N PHE A 210 10.06 14.42 -5.07
CA PHE A 210 10.64 13.17 -4.63
C PHE A 210 12.15 13.33 -4.69
N SER A 211 12.83 13.09 -3.57
CA SER A 211 14.27 12.86 -3.61
C SER A 211 14.51 11.53 -4.32
N TRP A 212 15.43 11.52 -5.27
CA TRP A 212 16.00 10.27 -5.77
C TRP A 212 16.72 9.61 -4.58
N CYS A 213 16.25 8.45 -4.19
CA CYS A 213 17.02 7.49 -3.39
C CYS A 213 17.25 6.29 -4.29
#